data_AF-A0A7X7AZ30-F1
#
_entry.id   AF-A0A7X7AZ30-F1
#
_cell.length_a   1.000
_cell.length_b   1.000
_cell.length_c   1.000
_cell.angle_alpha   90.00
_cell.angle_beta   90.00
_cell.angle_gamma   90.00
#
_symmetry.space_group_name_H-M   'P 1'
#
loop_
_entity.id
_entity.type
_entity.pdbx_description
1 polymer ?
#
loop_
_entity_poly.entity_id
_entity_poly.type
_entity_poly.pdbx_seq_one_letter_code
_entity_poly.pdbx_strand_id
1 'polypeptide(L)'
;MRTGLLLLFSLSLGLAAAAEAPAPEAATRARAEALFNEALGSSHEARITALTEAVRLCEEEARYWVALGDTYRILDPATPAKEGEPPAAARPVDLVQARRIYEQAIRFAPQSPLPHLRLAELYWENDRATAATHLDQAMALDPENALPVYLRAALHFAAGESAPGRQRLLDARRHPEMRLPVVMPTTELTVLQASNFLRGVSFVSMQHLRALAREIVKAAGELQNTATEDHIDPRILLTEGQRLAYRIMAGEPRNAIALLVGLAIDTVVSEPLDGILRGRADADGLLRLQRRKEAREALKARVKEELAALQERQLAALAQPDKKLRVLHEEAALVEKLLKESGLKETMDD
;
A
#
# COMPACT_ATOMS: atom_id res chain seq x y z
N MET A 1 11.96 32.52 80.16
CA MET A 1 12.49 31.22 79.71
C MET A 1 11.59 30.70 78.61
N ARG A 2 12.15 30.58 77.40
CA ARG A 2 11.54 30.08 76.16
C ARG A 2 11.83 28.59 76.08
N THR A 3 10.82 27.75 75.83
CA THR A 3 10.90 26.49 75.04
C THR A 3 9.55 25.77 75.05
N GLY A 4 8.82 25.85 73.94
CA GLY A 4 7.65 25.03 73.64
C GLY A 4 7.66 24.75 72.14
N LEU A 5 8.43 23.73 71.75
CA LEU A 5 8.66 23.35 70.35
C LEU A 5 7.53 22.40 69.91
N LEU A 6 6.70 22.90 68.98
CA LEU A 6 5.65 22.16 68.27
C LEU A 6 6.26 21.05 67.40
N LEU A 7 5.98 19.79 67.72
CA LEU A 7 6.15 18.63 66.84
C LEU A 7 4.82 18.39 66.09
N LEU A 8 4.64 19.05 64.95
CA LEU A 8 3.63 18.68 63.95
C LEU A 8 4.28 17.71 62.97
N PHE A 9 4.23 16.42 63.30
CA PHE A 9 4.56 15.35 62.37
C PHE A 9 3.36 15.17 61.43
N SER A 10 3.51 15.63 60.19
CA SER A 10 2.59 15.41 59.09
C SER A 10 2.50 13.91 58.78
N LEU A 11 1.47 13.25 59.28
CA LEU A 11 1.04 11.91 58.87
C LEU A 11 0.49 12.01 57.44
N SER A 12 1.36 11.95 56.45
CA SER A 12 0.97 11.68 55.07
C SER A 12 0.48 10.23 54.99
N LEU A 13 -0.82 10.04 55.22
CA LEU A 13 -1.54 8.80 54.96
C LEU A 13 -1.31 8.42 53.48
N GLY A 14 -0.42 7.46 53.25
CA GLY A 14 -0.31 6.80 51.96
C GLY A 14 -1.56 5.97 51.72
N LEU A 15 -2.59 6.58 51.12
CA LEU A 15 -3.60 5.83 50.38
C LEU A 15 -2.87 5.19 49.20
N ALA A 16 -2.32 4.00 49.42
CA ALA A 16 -2.06 3.08 48.33
C ALA A 16 -3.41 2.81 47.68
N ALA A 17 -3.66 3.43 46.53
CA ALA A 17 -4.81 3.13 45.69
C ALA A 17 -4.78 1.62 45.44
N ALA A 18 -5.65 0.89 46.14
CA ALA A 18 -5.87 -0.51 45.86
C ALA A 18 -6.39 -0.56 44.42
N ALA A 19 -5.53 -0.95 43.49
CA ALA A 19 -5.91 -1.12 42.09
C ALA A 19 -7.06 -2.13 42.07
N GLU A 20 -8.25 -1.63 41.78
CA GLU A 20 -9.46 -2.42 41.68
C GLU A 20 -9.20 -3.50 40.61
N ALA A 21 -9.38 -4.77 40.98
CA ALA A 21 -9.12 -5.85 40.05
C ALA A 21 -9.97 -5.66 38.78
N PRO A 22 -9.40 -5.80 37.57
CA PRO A 22 -10.15 -5.60 36.35
C PRO A 22 -11.35 -6.55 36.30
N ALA A 23 -12.47 -6.07 35.76
CA ALA A 23 -13.65 -6.90 35.53
C ALA A 23 -13.26 -8.19 34.77
N PRO A 24 -13.90 -9.34 35.06
CA PRO A 24 -13.52 -10.64 34.50
C PRO A 24 -13.51 -10.67 32.96
N GLU A 25 -14.35 -9.86 32.30
CA GLU A 25 -14.36 -9.69 30.85
C GLU A 25 -13.08 -9.00 30.32
N ALA A 26 -12.61 -7.96 31.02
CA ALA A 26 -11.39 -7.26 30.65
C ALA A 26 -10.15 -8.16 30.81
N ALA A 27 -10.12 -9.00 31.85
CA ALA A 27 -9.06 -9.99 32.04
C ALA A 27 -9.07 -11.06 30.93
N THR A 28 -10.24 -11.54 30.54
CA THR A 28 -10.40 -12.50 29.44
C THR A 28 -9.92 -11.92 28.11
N ARG A 29 -10.33 -10.68 27.78
CA ARG A 29 -9.90 -10.00 26.56
C ARG A 29 -8.40 -9.71 26.55
N ALA A 30 -7.83 -9.28 27.68
CA ALA A 30 -6.38 -9.09 27.81
C ALA A 30 -5.61 -10.40 27.60
N ARG A 31 -6.14 -11.52 28.08
CA ARG A 31 -5.55 -12.84 27.85
C ARG A 31 -5.61 -13.26 26.38
N ALA A 32 -6.75 -13.07 25.72
CA ALA A 32 -6.90 -13.34 24.28
C ALA A 32 -5.91 -12.50 23.45
N GLU A 33 -5.75 -11.23 23.79
CA GLU A 33 -4.80 -10.33 23.12
C GLU A 33 -3.34 -10.76 23.33
N ALA A 34 -2.99 -11.22 24.54
CA ALA A 34 -1.65 -11.75 24.81
C ALA A 34 -1.35 -13.00 23.95
N LEU A 35 -2.30 -13.92 23.83
CA LEU A 35 -2.19 -15.11 22.99
C LEU A 35 -2.08 -14.75 21.51
N PHE A 36 -2.88 -13.79 21.04
CA PHE A 36 -2.79 -13.28 19.67
C PHE A 36 -1.39 -12.72 19.37
N ASN A 37 -0.83 -11.92 20.27
CA ASN A 37 0.50 -11.35 20.11
C ASN A 37 1.62 -12.42 20.15
N GLU A 38 1.50 -13.41 21.05
CA GLU A 38 2.40 -14.58 21.09
C GLU A 38 2.40 -15.34 19.76
N ALA A 39 1.23 -15.46 19.13
CA ALA A 39 1.05 -16.18 17.88
C ALA A 39 1.80 -15.55 16.68
N LEU A 40 1.99 -14.22 16.68
CA LEU A 40 2.64 -13.50 15.57
C LEU A 40 4.12 -13.87 15.38
N GLY A 41 4.79 -14.33 16.43
CA GLY A 41 6.21 -14.72 16.40
C GLY A 41 6.48 -16.22 16.53
N SER A 42 5.43 -17.03 16.70
CA SER A 42 5.59 -18.45 17.00
C SER A 42 5.61 -19.34 15.75
N SER A 43 6.01 -20.60 15.94
CA SER A 43 5.92 -21.64 14.91
C SER A 43 4.46 -21.83 14.47
N HIS A 44 4.25 -22.41 13.29
CA HIS A 44 2.90 -22.61 12.75
C HIS A 44 1.95 -23.35 13.72
N GLU A 45 2.42 -24.41 14.39
CA GLU A 45 1.62 -25.16 15.37
C GLU A 45 1.30 -24.36 16.63
N ALA A 46 2.31 -23.66 17.16
CA ALA A 46 2.13 -22.80 18.33
C ALA A 46 1.17 -21.64 18.00
N ARG A 47 1.25 -21.10 16.78
CA ARG A 47 0.35 -20.06 16.26
C ARG A 47 -1.09 -20.58 16.18
N ILE A 48 -1.33 -21.75 15.58
CA ILE A 48 -2.67 -22.36 15.54
C ILE A 48 -3.21 -22.56 16.96
N THR A 49 -2.40 -23.09 17.86
CA THR A 49 -2.80 -23.37 19.25
C THR A 49 -3.17 -22.07 19.98
N ALA A 50 -2.31 -21.06 19.92
CA ALA A 50 -2.53 -19.77 20.57
C ALA A 50 -3.74 -19.03 19.99
N LEU A 51 -3.90 -19.02 18.65
CA LEU A 51 -5.05 -18.36 18.00
C LEU A 51 -6.36 -19.10 18.25
N THR A 52 -6.35 -20.43 18.32
CA THR A 52 -7.54 -21.22 18.67
C THR A 52 -8.01 -20.87 20.08
N GLU A 53 -7.08 -20.75 21.03
CA GLU A 53 -7.41 -20.35 22.39
C GLU A 53 -7.85 -18.88 22.47
N ALA A 54 -7.22 -17.97 21.72
CA ALA A 54 -7.63 -16.58 21.64
C ALA A 54 -9.07 -16.44 21.10
N VAL A 55 -9.41 -17.20 20.05
CA VAL A 55 -10.76 -17.28 19.50
C VAL A 55 -11.75 -17.81 20.54
N ARG A 56 -11.40 -18.87 21.28
CA ARG A 56 -12.27 -19.45 22.33
C ARG A 56 -12.57 -18.45 23.46
N LEU A 57 -11.62 -17.57 23.77
CA LEU A 57 -11.78 -16.57 24.83
C LEU A 57 -12.59 -15.34 24.37
N CYS A 58 -12.53 -15.00 23.08
CA CYS A 58 -13.23 -13.84 22.50
C CYS A 58 -13.71 -14.16 21.08
N GLU A 59 -14.83 -14.90 20.98
CA GLU A 59 -15.37 -15.36 19.70
C GLU A 59 -15.86 -14.20 18.83
N GLU A 60 -16.26 -13.07 19.43
CA GLU A 60 -16.77 -11.89 18.75
C GLU A 60 -15.69 -11.10 18.00
N GLU A 61 -14.41 -11.38 18.26
CA GLU A 61 -13.28 -10.62 17.74
C GLU A 61 -12.80 -11.21 16.40
N ALA A 62 -13.29 -10.62 15.31
CA ALA A 62 -13.05 -11.10 13.94
C ALA A 62 -11.57 -11.29 13.59
N ARG A 63 -10.68 -10.41 14.09
CA ARG A 63 -9.25 -10.46 13.73
C ARG A 63 -8.56 -11.74 14.21
N TYR A 64 -9.03 -12.35 15.30
CA TYR A 64 -8.49 -13.62 15.80
C TYR A 64 -8.85 -14.77 14.85
N TRP A 65 -10.11 -14.83 14.42
CA TRP A 65 -10.55 -15.78 13.40
C TRP A 65 -9.83 -15.59 12.08
N VAL A 66 -9.69 -14.34 11.61
CA VAL A 66 -8.99 -14.04 10.35
C VAL A 66 -7.53 -14.46 10.43
N ALA A 67 -6.84 -14.19 11.52
CA ALA A 67 -5.46 -14.64 11.70
C ALA A 67 -5.33 -16.17 11.75
N LEU A 68 -6.29 -16.86 12.37
CA LEU A 68 -6.33 -18.32 12.40
C LEU A 68 -6.53 -18.88 10.98
N GLY A 69 -7.47 -18.32 10.21
CA GLY A 69 -7.72 -18.72 8.83
C GLY A 69 -6.52 -18.43 7.92
N ASP A 70 -5.86 -17.28 8.11
CA ASP A 70 -4.63 -16.92 7.39
C ASP A 70 -3.50 -17.88 7.72
N THR A 71 -3.44 -18.37 8.96
CA THR A 71 -2.45 -19.39 9.35
C THR A 71 -2.68 -20.70 8.59
N TYR A 72 -3.92 -21.19 8.47
CA TYR A 72 -4.22 -22.39 7.66
C TYR A 72 -4.01 -22.19 6.15
N ARG A 73 -4.16 -20.94 5.66
CA ARG A 73 -4.01 -20.57 4.25
C ARG A 73 -2.54 -20.43 3.84
N ILE A 74 -1.65 -20.03 4.74
CA ILE A 74 -0.24 -19.81 4.40
C ILE A 74 0.51 -21.14 4.51
N LEU A 75 1.22 -21.48 3.44
CA LEU A 75 2.15 -22.61 3.43
C LEU A 75 3.21 -22.31 4.50
N ASP A 76 3.35 -23.20 5.49
CA ASP A 76 4.44 -23.10 6.45
C ASP A 76 5.74 -23.24 5.66
N PRO A 77 6.53 -22.15 5.49
CA PRO A 77 7.81 -22.29 4.82
C PRO A 77 8.61 -23.28 5.65
N ALA A 78 9.03 -24.38 5.03
CA ALA A 78 9.74 -25.48 5.68
C ALA A 78 10.66 -24.93 6.76
N THR A 79 10.42 -25.30 8.02
CA THR A 79 11.23 -24.84 9.15
C THR A 79 12.69 -25.04 8.74
N PRO A 80 13.52 -23.99 8.71
CA PRO A 80 14.89 -24.13 8.24
C PRO A 80 15.52 -25.24 9.07
N ALA A 81 16.02 -26.26 8.36
CA ALA A 81 16.52 -27.45 9.03
C ALA A 81 17.64 -27.02 9.99
N LYS A 82 17.67 -27.62 11.18
CA LYS A 82 18.88 -27.52 12.00
C LYS A 82 20.04 -28.10 11.19
N GLU A 83 21.22 -27.53 11.36
CA GLU A 83 22.41 -27.93 10.61
C GLU A 83 22.63 -29.46 10.76
N GLY A 84 22.47 -30.20 9.66
CA GLY A 84 22.55 -31.67 9.63
C GLY A 84 21.23 -32.45 9.59
N GLU A 85 20.08 -31.80 9.76
CA GLU A 85 18.76 -32.42 9.57
C GLU A 85 18.25 -32.17 8.14
N PRO A 86 17.53 -33.13 7.51
CA PRO A 86 16.82 -32.86 6.28
C PRO A 86 15.72 -31.81 6.53
N PRO A 87 15.47 -30.86 5.60
CA PRO A 87 14.42 -29.88 5.77
C PRO A 87 13.07 -30.58 5.96
N ALA A 88 12.33 -30.16 6.97
CA ALA A 88 10.97 -30.64 7.18
C ALA A 88 10.16 -30.37 5.90
N ALA A 89 9.42 -31.38 5.43
CA ALA A 89 8.56 -31.21 4.27
C ALA A 89 7.58 -30.06 4.53
N ALA A 90 7.51 -29.09 3.62
CA ALA A 90 6.56 -27.99 3.73
C ALA A 90 5.15 -28.54 3.87
N ARG A 91 4.39 -28.03 4.85
CA ARG A 91 3.02 -28.48 5.05
C ARG A 91 2.15 -28.00 3.89
N PRO A 92 1.29 -28.87 3.32
CA PRO A 92 0.36 -28.44 2.29
C PRO A 92 -0.62 -27.42 2.87
N VAL A 93 -0.99 -26.43 2.06
CA VAL A 93 -2.00 -25.44 2.43
C VAL A 93 -3.36 -26.12 2.64
N ASP A 94 -4.01 -25.87 3.77
CA ASP A 94 -5.36 -26.35 4.05
C ASP A 94 -6.42 -25.27 3.76
N LEU A 95 -6.70 -25.09 2.46
CA LEU A 95 -7.70 -24.11 2.00
C LEU A 95 -9.12 -24.45 2.46
N VAL A 96 -9.41 -25.73 2.74
CA VAL A 96 -10.73 -26.16 3.23
C VAL A 96 -10.93 -25.66 4.66
N GLN A 97 -9.94 -25.87 5.51
CA GLN A 97 -9.98 -25.40 6.89
C GLN A 97 -9.95 -23.86 6.96
N ALA A 98 -9.11 -23.19 6.16
CA ALA A 98 -9.08 -21.73 6.12
C ALA A 98 -10.46 -21.12 5.79
N ARG A 99 -11.13 -21.65 4.76
CA ARG A 99 -12.49 -21.24 4.40
C ARG A 99 -13.48 -21.43 5.55
N ARG A 100 -13.49 -22.60 6.18
CA ARG A 100 -14.39 -22.89 7.32
C ARG A 100 -14.19 -21.91 8.46
N ILE A 101 -12.94 -21.57 8.76
CA ILE A 101 -12.57 -20.59 9.79
C ILE A 101 -13.09 -19.20 9.44
N TYR A 102 -12.97 -18.75 8.19
CA TYR A 102 -13.53 -17.46 7.78
C TYR A 102 -15.06 -17.43 7.79
N GLU A 103 -15.73 -18.53 7.41
CA GLU A 103 -17.19 -18.64 7.51
C GLU A 103 -17.66 -18.58 8.98
N GLN A 104 -16.90 -19.16 9.92
CA GLN A 104 -17.16 -18.99 11.35
C GLN A 104 -16.95 -17.55 11.79
N ALA A 105 -15.88 -16.89 11.31
CA ALA A 105 -15.63 -15.47 11.59
C ALA A 105 -16.83 -14.59 11.22
N ILE A 106 -17.46 -14.82 10.06
CA ILE A 106 -18.67 -14.10 9.62
C ILE A 106 -19.84 -14.36 10.56
N ARG A 107 -20.00 -15.59 11.07
CA ARG A 107 -21.09 -15.93 11.99
C ARG A 107 -20.97 -15.20 13.33
N PHE A 108 -19.76 -15.12 13.88
CA PHE A 108 -19.52 -14.51 15.19
C PHE A 108 -19.32 -12.99 15.11
N ALA A 109 -18.80 -12.49 13.99
CA ALA A 109 -18.54 -11.08 13.75
C ALA A 109 -19.12 -10.63 12.39
N PRO A 110 -20.46 -10.62 12.23
CA PRO A 110 -21.13 -10.34 10.95
C PRO A 110 -20.92 -8.91 10.43
N GLN A 111 -20.46 -8.00 11.28
CA GLN A 111 -20.15 -6.62 10.91
C GLN A 111 -18.70 -6.42 10.45
N SER A 112 -17.89 -7.48 10.44
CA SER A 112 -16.49 -7.37 10.02
C SER A 112 -16.34 -7.57 8.51
N PRO A 113 -15.73 -6.63 7.77
CA PRO A 113 -15.46 -6.79 6.35
C PRO A 113 -14.29 -7.78 6.07
N LEU A 114 -13.42 -8.02 7.05
CA LEU A 114 -12.18 -8.77 6.87
C LEU A 114 -12.37 -10.24 6.46
N PRO A 115 -13.28 -11.02 7.09
CA PRO A 115 -13.55 -12.39 6.64
C PRO A 115 -14.07 -12.48 5.21
N HIS A 116 -14.89 -11.51 4.79
CA HIS A 116 -15.39 -11.44 3.41
C HIS A 116 -14.24 -11.17 2.43
N LEU A 117 -13.33 -10.25 2.73
CA LEU A 117 -12.12 -10.03 1.94
C LEU A 117 -11.29 -11.32 1.77
N ARG A 118 -11.10 -12.09 2.84
CA ARG A 118 -10.35 -13.35 2.79
C ARG A 118 -11.05 -14.46 2.03
N LEU A 119 -12.37 -14.59 2.15
CA LEU A 119 -13.13 -15.54 1.34
C LEU A 119 -13.08 -15.15 -0.14
N ALA A 120 -13.16 -13.86 -0.46
CA ALA A 120 -13.00 -13.41 -1.84
C ALA A 120 -11.64 -13.80 -2.43
N GLU A 121 -10.56 -13.64 -1.67
CA GLU A 121 -9.22 -14.11 -2.08
C GLU A 121 -9.18 -15.62 -2.32
N LEU A 122 -9.80 -16.43 -1.45
CA LEU A 122 -9.84 -17.90 -1.59
C LEU A 122 -10.63 -18.35 -2.83
N TYR A 123 -11.73 -17.66 -3.15
CA TYR A 123 -12.57 -17.99 -4.28
C TYR A 123 -12.07 -17.40 -5.60
N TRP A 124 -11.13 -16.46 -5.58
CA TRP A 124 -10.69 -15.70 -6.76
C TRP A 124 -10.41 -16.55 -8.00
N GLU A 125 -9.63 -17.62 -7.85
CA GLU A 125 -9.22 -18.47 -8.98
C GLU A 125 -10.24 -19.54 -9.35
N ASN A 126 -11.03 -20.00 -8.38
CA ASN A 126 -11.91 -21.16 -8.55
C ASN A 126 -13.37 -20.79 -8.82
N ASP A 127 -13.83 -19.67 -8.27
CA ASP A 127 -15.22 -19.21 -8.36
C ASP A 127 -15.28 -17.68 -8.24
N ARG A 128 -15.07 -17.00 -9.37
CA ARG A 128 -15.07 -15.53 -9.45
C ARG A 128 -16.41 -14.91 -9.06
N ALA A 129 -17.53 -15.61 -9.25
CA ALA A 129 -18.86 -15.11 -8.89
C ALA A 129 -19.05 -15.09 -7.37
N THR A 130 -18.59 -16.14 -6.69
CA THR A 130 -18.58 -16.17 -5.22
C THR A 130 -17.57 -15.15 -4.66
N ALA A 131 -16.39 -15.01 -5.26
CA ALA A 131 -15.42 -14.00 -4.86
C ALA A 131 -15.98 -12.58 -4.96
N ALA A 132 -16.62 -12.27 -6.09
CA ALA A 132 -17.34 -11.02 -6.34
C ALA A 132 -18.39 -10.72 -5.26
N THR A 133 -19.20 -11.71 -4.89
CA THR A 133 -20.24 -11.58 -3.87
C THR A 133 -19.65 -11.20 -2.51
N HIS A 134 -18.55 -11.83 -2.11
CA HIS A 134 -17.88 -11.48 -0.86
C HIS A 134 -17.24 -10.09 -0.90
N LEU A 135 -16.68 -9.66 -2.03
CA LEU A 135 -16.18 -8.28 -2.16
C LEU A 135 -17.32 -7.25 -2.04
N ASP A 136 -18.45 -7.52 -2.67
CA ASP A 136 -19.62 -6.64 -2.60
C ASP A 136 -20.15 -6.55 -1.14
N GLN A 137 -20.10 -7.66 -0.39
CA GLN A 137 -20.41 -7.66 1.06
C GLN A 137 -19.39 -6.86 1.88
N ALA A 138 -18.09 -7.02 1.62
CA ALA A 138 -17.05 -6.27 2.30
C ALA A 138 -17.18 -4.76 2.06
N MET A 139 -17.49 -4.34 0.83
CA MET A 139 -17.77 -2.94 0.46
C MET A 139 -18.99 -2.37 1.20
N ALA A 140 -20.03 -3.19 1.41
CA ALA A 140 -21.23 -2.76 2.10
C ALA A 140 -21.01 -2.59 3.61
N LEU A 141 -20.19 -3.46 4.22
CA LEU A 141 -19.85 -3.40 5.65
C LEU A 141 -18.90 -2.25 5.98
N ASP A 142 -17.97 -1.96 5.08
CA ASP A 142 -16.99 -0.88 5.23
C ASP A 142 -16.89 -0.06 3.94
N PRO A 143 -17.79 0.93 3.76
CA PRO A 143 -17.79 1.81 2.60
C PRO A 143 -16.65 2.82 2.57
N GLU A 144 -15.74 2.85 3.55
CA GLU A 144 -14.56 3.71 3.51
C GLU A 144 -13.33 2.94 3.01
N ASN A 145 -13.31 1.63 3.23
CA ASN A 145 -12.24 0.74 2.76
C ASN A 145 -12.24 0.56 1.24
N ALA A 146 -11.16 1.03 0.62
CA ALA A 146 -11.01 0.95 -0.83
C ALA A 146 -10.50 -0.41 -1.33
N LEU A 147 -9.94 -1.26 -0.47
CA LEU A 147 -9.35 -2.55 -0.87
C LEU A 147 -10.36 -3.48 -1.57
N PRO A 148 -11.59 -3.70 -1.04
CA PRO A 148 -12.62 -4.45 -1.75
C PRO A 148 -12.91 -3.91 -3.16
N VAL A 149 -12.90 -2.58 -3.34
CA VAL A 149 -13.16 -1.93 -4.64
C VAL A 149 -12.05 -2.22 -5.64
N TYR A 150 -10.79 -2.15 -5.21
CA TYR A 150 -9.64 -2.54 -6.03
C TYR A 150 -9.67 -4.00 -6.44
N LEU A 151 -9.97 -4.89 -5.49
CA LEU A 151 -10.12 -6.31 -5.77
C LEU A 151 -11.28 -6.56 -6.74
N ARG A 152 -12.38 -5.82 -6.63
CA ARG A 152 -13.51 -5.94 -7.56
C ARG A 152 -13.14 -5.49 -8.97
N ALA A 153 -12.40 -4.40 -9.10
CA ALA A 153 -11.85 -3.95 -10.37
C ALA A 153 -10.93 -5.00 -11.00
N ALA A 154 -10.04 -5.60 -10.21
CA ALA A 154 -9.15 -6.65 -10.66
C ALA A 154 -9.89 -7.93 -11.08
N LEU A 155 -11.03 -8.28 -10.47
CA LEU A 155 -11.89 -9.38 -10.96
C LEU A 155 -12.45 -9.07 -12.35
N HIS A 156 -12.93 -7.85 -12.59
CA HIS A 156 -13.41 -7.44 -13.92
C HIS A 156 -12.30 -7.52 -14.97
N PHE A 157 -11.09 -7.06 -14.67
CA PHE A 157 -9.96 -7.19 -15.58
C PHE A 157 -9.60 -8.66 -15.85
N ALA A 158 -9.61 -9.51 -14.82
CA ALA A 158 -9.37 -10.94 -14.98
C ALA A 158 -10.45 -11.63 -15.84
N ALA A 159 -11.67 -11.08 -15.88
CA ALA A 159 -12.76 -11.52 -16.75
C ALA A 159 -12.72 -10.91 -18.18
N GLY A 160 -11.76 -10.01 -18.46
CA GLY A 160 -11.68 -9.28 -19.74
C GLY A 160 -12.64 -8.09 -19.84
N GLU A 161 -13.27 -7.70 -18.73
CA GLU A 161 -14.27 -6.63 -18.65
C GLU A 161 -13.59 -5.29 -18.30
N SER A 162 -12.84 -4.72 -19.24
CA SER A 162 -12.02 -3.54 -18.96
C SER A 162 -12.83 -2.28 -18.60
N ALA A 163 -14.03 -2.09 -19.16
CA ALA A 163 -14.86 -0.92 -18.86
C ALA A 163 -15.43 -0.93 -17.42
N PRO A 164 -16.08 -2.02 -16.95
CA PRO A 164 -16.45 -2.16 -15.54
C PRO A 164 -15.26 -2.06 -14.59
N GLY A 165 -14.11 -2.69 -14.93
CA GLY A 165 -12.90 -2.61 -14.12
C GLY A 165 -12.40 -1.18 -13.94
N ARG A 166 -12.34 -0.40 -15.03
CA ARG A 166 -11.98 1.03 -14.98
C ARG A 166 -12.95 1.84 -14.14
N GLN A 167 -14.25 1.65 -14.31
CA GLN A 167 -15.25 2.37 -13.52
C GLN A 167 -15.06 2.13 -12.01
N ARG A 168 -14.80 0.88 -11.60
CA ARG A 168 -14.53 0.56 -10.20
C ARG A 168 -13.27 1.25 -9.66
N LEU A 169 -12.21 1.37 -10.45
CA LEU A 169 -11.03 2.15 -10.04
C LEU A 169 -11.34 3.64 -9.87
N LEU A 170 -12.19 4.20 -10.73
CA LEU A 170 -12.66 5.59 -10.58
C LEU A 170 -13.51 5.76 -9.31
N ASP A 171 -14.35 4.79 -9.00
CA ASP A 171 -15.14 4.79 -7.77
C ASP A 171 -14.22 4.70 -6.54
N ALA A 172 -13.18 3.87 -6.57
CA ALA A 172 -12.18 3.76 -5.51
C ALA A 172 -11.48 5.11 -5.21
N ARG A 173 -11.22 5.94 -6.23
CA ARG A 173 -10.62 7.28 -6.06
C ARG A 173 -11.50 8.22 -5.22
N ARG A 174 -12.81 7.99 -5.20
CA ARG A 174 -13.75 8.82 -4.43
C ARG A 174 -13.72 8.49 -2.93
N HIS A 175 -13.15 7.34 -2.54
CA HIS A 175 -13.05 6.92 -1.14
C HIS A 175 -12.11 7.82 -0.33
N PRO A 176 -12.49 8.19 0.91
CA PRO A 176 -11.66 9.02 1.79
C PRO A 176 -10.26 8.45 2.02
N GLU A 177 -10.12 7.13 2.21
CA GLU A 177 -8.81 6.47 2.40
C GLU A 177 -7.87 6.58 1.19
N MET A 178 -8.45 6.73 -0.01
CA MET A 178 -7.70 6.88 -1.27
C MET A 178 -7.61 8.32 -1.73
N ARG A 179 -8.23 9.27 -1.01
CA ARG A 179 -7.85 10.68 -1.07
C ARG A 179 -6.51 10.84 -0.36
N LEU A 180 -5.48 10.19 -0.90
CA LEU A 180 -4.11 10.56 -0.59
C LEU A 180 -4.01 12.06 -0.88
N PRO A 181 -3.57 12.90 0.08
CA PRO A 181 -3.11 14.23 -0.29
C PRO A 181 -2.04 13.99 -1.35
N VAL A 182 -2.22 14.59 -2.53
CA VAL A 182 -1.34 14.38 -3.70
C VAL A 182 0.12 14.78 -3.40
N VAL A 183 0.39 15.41 -2.25
CA VAL A 183 1.73 15.65 -1.72
C VAL A 183 1.72 15.40 -0.20
N MET A 184 2.42 14.37 0.26
CA MET A 184 2.77 14.20 1.68
C MET A 184 4.28 13.95 1.80
N PRO A 185 5.01 14.71 2.65
CA PRO A 185 6.42 14.47 2.90
C PRO A 185 6.63 13.13 3.62
N THR A 186 7.70 12.44 3.25
CA THR A 186 7.95 11.00 3.42
C THR A 186 8.23 10.52 4.84
N THR A 187 8.22 11.37 5.87
CA THR A 187 8.93 11.02 7.11
C THR A 187 8.08 10.67 8.32
N GLU A 188 6.82 11.12 8.46
CA GLU A 188 6.16 11.00 9.79
C GLU A 188 4.71 10.50 9.82
N LEU A 189 4.02 10.29 8.70
CA LEU A 189 2.77 9.49 8.70
C LEU A 189 3.12 8.00 8.72
N THR A 190 3.57 7.58 9.91
CA THR A 190 4.52 6.50 10.14
C THR A 190 3.83 5.15 10.15
N VAL A 191 4.20 4.30 9.19
CA VAL A 191 4.30 2.83 9.27
C VAL A 191 3.01 2.06 9.57
N LEU A 192 2.04 2.51 10.36
CA LEU A 192 0.88 1.74 10.78
C LEU A 192 -0.27 1.77 9.76
N GLN A 193 -0.60 2.94 9.19
CA GLN A 193 -1.59 3.06 8.10
C GLN A 193 -1.03 2.53 6.78
N ALA A 194 0.22 2.87 6.47
CA ALA A 194 0.97 2.22 5.39
C ALA A 194 1.14 0.72 5.65
N SER A 195 1.35 0.25 6.88
CA SER A 195 1.39 -1.19 7.19
C SER A 195 0.01 -1.83 7.16
N ASN A 196 -1.11 -1.15 7.41
CA ASN A 196 -2.44 -1.75 7.32
C ASN A 196 -2.89 -1.84 5.86
N PHE A 197 -2.64 -0.79 5.08
CA PHE A 197 -2.76 -0.81 3.61
C PHE A 197 -1.80 -1.84 3.01
N LEU A 198 -0.51 -1.80 3.31
CA LEU A 198 0.47 -2.77 2.82
C LEU A 198 0.28 -4.17 3.41
N ARG A 199 -0.32 -4.36 4.59
CA ARG A 199 -0.73 -5.69 5.09
C ARG A 199 -1.89 -6.17 4.24
N GLY A 200 -2.93 -5.37 4.07
CA GLY A 200 -4.07 -5.68 3.20
C GLY A 200 -3.64 -6.05 1.78
N VAL A 201 -2.69 -5.31 1.21
CA VAL A 201 -2.20 -5.58 -0.15
C VAL A 201 -1.02 -6.58 -0.22
N SER A 202 -0.29 -6.82 0.87
CA SER A 202 0.71 -7.93 0.93
C SER A 202 0.06 -9.31 0.84
N PHE A 203 -1.26 -9.40 0.98
CA PHE A 203 -2.04 -10.62 0.80
C PHE A 203 -2.73 -10.72 -0.57
N VAL A 204 -2.72 -9.64 -1.36
CA VAL A 204 -3.10 -9.73 -2.78
C VAL A 204 -2.06 -10.59 -3.46
N SER A 205 -2.48 -11.78 -3.91
CA SER A 205 -1.56 -12.74 -4.52
C SER A 205 -0.77 -12.07 -5.65
N MET A 206 0.49 -12.45 -5.82
CA MET A 206 1.33 -11.98 -6.92
C MET A 206 0.68 -12.23 -8.28
N GLN A 207 -0.24 -13.19 -8.37
CA GLN A 207 -1.02 -13.48 -9.58
C GLN A 207 -2.03 -12.36 -9.88
N HIS A 208 -2.70 -11.80 -8.87
CA HIS A 208 -3.62 -10.67 -9.04
C HIS A 208 -2.88 -9.40 -9.48
N LEU A 209 -1.73 -9.12 -8.87
CA LEU A 209 -0.87 -8.00 -9.28
C LEU A 209 -0.33 -8.17 -10.69
N ARG A 210 -0.03 -9.40 -11.12
CA ARG A 210 0.40 -9.71 -12.51
C ARG A 210 -0.72 -9.54 -13.53
N ALA A 211 -1.97 -9.89 -13.19
CA ALA A 211 -3.10 -9.66 -14.07
C ALA A 211 -3.33 -8.16 -14.29
N LEU A 212 -3.33 -7.38 -13.21
CA LEU A 212 -3.43 -5.93 -13.27
C LEU A 212 -2.26 -5.29 -14.05
N ALA A 213 -1.03 -5.72 -13.76
CA ALA A 213 0.16 -5.23 -14.47
C ALA A 213 0.11 -5.53 -15.97
N ARG A 214 -0.37 -6.71 -16.39
CA ARG A 214 -0.53 -7.06 -17.81
C ARG A 214 -1.52 -6.13 -18.52
N GLU A 215 -2.66 -5.85 -17.89
CA GLU A 215 -3.64 -4.93 -18.47
C GLU A 215 -3.16 -3.48 -18.49
N ILE A 216 -2.39 -3.04 -17.49
CA ILE A 216 -1.72 -1.72 -17.51
C ILE A 216 -0.73 -1.65 -18.67
N VAL A 217 0.11 -2.68 -18.86
CA VAL A 217 1.07 -2.75 -19.97
C VAL A 217 0.36 -2.80 -21.33
N LYS A 218 -0.73 -3.56 -21.42
CA LYS A 218 -1.55 -3.65 -22.64
C LYS A 218 -2.21 -2.31 -22.96
N ALA A 219 -2.84 -1.66 -21.98
CA ALA A 219 -3.42 -0.33 -22.14
C ALA A 219 -2.36 0.72 -22.52
N ALA A 220 -1.16 0.65 -21.93
CA ALA A 220 -0.04 1.49 -22.31
C ALA A 220 0.44 1.23 -23.76
N GLY A 221 0.44 -0.03 -24.20
CA GLY A 221 0.78 -0.42 -25.58
C GLY A 221 -0.30 -0.03 -26.60
N GLU A 222 -1.58 -0.12 -26.23
CA GLU A 222 -2.69 0.37 -27.05
C GLU A 222 -2.62 1.90 -27.19
N LEU A 223 -2.37 2.61 -26.08
CA LEU A 223 -2.09 4.05 -26.08
C LEU A 223 -0.88 4.38 -26.98
N GLN A 224 0.19 3.57 -26.95
CA GLN A 224 1.36 3.74 -27.81
C GLN A 224 1.03 3.60 -29.30
N ASN A 225 0.10 2.73 -29.66
CA ASN A 225 -0.31 2.52 -31.06
C ASN A 225 -1.34 3.56 -31.54
N THR A 226 -2.07 4.20 -30.62
CA THR A 226 -3.02 5.28 -30.94
C THR A 226 -2.46 6.69 -30.73
N ALA A 227 -1.28 6.82 -30.12
CA ALA A 227 -0.65 8.10 -29.83
C ALA A 227 0.01 8.67 -31.09
N THR A 228 -0.69 9.58 -31.76
CA THR A 228 -0.06 10.59 -32.62
C THR A 228 0.65 11.61 -31.74
N GLU A 229 2.00 11.56 -31.73
CA GLU A 229 3.06 12.51 -31.29
C GLU A 229 2.90 13.45 -30.06
N ASP A 230 1.74 13.58 -29.44
CA ASP A 230 1.41 14.70 -28.56
C ASP A 230 1.02 14.36 -27.12
N HIS A 231 0.97 13.09 -26.73
CA HIS A 231 0.69 12.68 -25.34
C HIS A 231 1.86 11.90 -24.74
N ILE A 232 1.94 11.94 -23.40
CA ILE A 232 2.96 11.34 -22.51
C ILE A 232 3.78 10.27 -23.24
N ASP A 233 5.11 10.47 -23.36
CA ASP A 233 5.99 9.54 -24.08
C ASP A 233 5.65 8.10 -23.65
N PRO A 234 5.01 7.31 -24.53
CA PRO A 234 4.52 5.99 -24.18
C PRO A 234 5.66 5.10 -23.69
N ARG A 235 6.90 5.39 -24.09
CA ARG A 235 8.09 4.69 -23.64
C ARG A 235 8.34 4.89 -22.15
N ILE A 236 8.03 6.03 -21.54
CA ILE A 236 8.23 6.28 -20.10
C ILE A 236 7.22 5.48 -19.28
N LEU A 237 5.95 5.50 -19.66
CA LEU A 237 4.89 4.72 -19.03
C LEU A 237 5.12 3.21 -19.21
N LEU A 238 5.57 2.81 -20.40
CA LEU A 238 5.96 1.44 -20.70
C LEU A 238 7.21 1.03 -19.90
N THR A 239 8.20 1.90 -19.74
CA THR A 239 9.46 1.58 -19.03
C THR A 239 9.24 1.49 -17.52
N GLU A 240 8.49 2.41 -16.91
CA GLU A 240 8.19 2.34 -15.48
C GLU A 240 7.14 1.26 -15.17
N GLY A 241 6.14 1.07 -16.05
CA GLY A 241 5.20 -0.06 -15.98
C GLY A 241 5.91 -1.42 -16.13
N GLN A 242 6.89 -1.53 -17.04
CA GLN A 242 7.72 -2.73 -17.22
C GLN A 242 8.66 -2.95 -16.04
N ARG A 243 9.38 -1.92 -15.55
CA ARG A 243 10.25 -2.02 -14.37
C ARG A 243 9.46 -2.49 -13.15
N LEU A 244 8.28 -1.93 -12.96
CA LEU A 244 7.39 -2.31 -11.87
C LEU A 244 6.86 -3.74 -12.03
N ALA A 245 6.45 -4.13 -13.24
CA ALA A 245 6.08 -5.50 -13.57
C ALA A 245 7.25 -6.48 -13.35
N TYR A 246 8.48 -6.11 -13.71
CA TYR A 246 9.67 -6.93 -13.48
C TYR A 246 9.98 -7.08 -11.98
N ARG A 247 9.86 -6.02 -11.17
CA ARG A 247 10.04 -6.09 -9.71
C ARG A 247 8.98 -6.94 -9.02
N ILE A 248 7.75 -6.91 -9.51
CA ILE A 248 6.68 -7.81 -9.08
C ILE A 248 7.01 -9.23 -9.52
N MET A 249 7.38 -9.46 -10.78
CA MET A 249 7.78 -10.80 -11.23
C MET A 249 8.98 -11.36 -10.43
N ALA A 250 9.86 -10.50 -9.92
CA ALA A 250 11.01 -10.83 -9.08
C ALA A 250 10.71 -10.97 -7.57
N GLY A 251 9.47 -10.73 -7.10
CA GLY A 251 9.08 -10.99 -5.71
C GLY A 251 9.37 -9.85 -4.71
N GLU A 252 9.39 -8.59 -5.15
CA GLU A 252 9.59 -7.41 -4.27
C GLU A 252 8.27 -6.62 -4.01
N PRO A 253 7.36 -7.09 -3.13
CA PRO A 253 5.98 -6.56 -3.08
C PRO A 253 5.83 -5.21 -2.35
N ARG A 254 6.67 -4.90 -1.36
CA ARG A 254 6.38 -3.83 -0.37
C ARG A 254 6.33 -2.41 -0.96
N ASN A 255 7.08 -2.13 -2.02
CA ASN A 255 7.05 -0.82 -2.70
C ASN A 255 6.29 -0.86 -4.03
N ALA A 256 6.08 -2.05 -4.61
CA ALA A 256 5.52 -2.19 -5.95
C ALA A 256 4.01 -1.95 -6.01
N ILE A 257 3.31 -2.20 -4.91
CA ILE A 257 1.86 -2.03 -4.79
C ILE A 257 1.45 -0.55 -4.78
N ALA A 258 2.04 0.25 -3.91
CA ALA A 258 1.72 1.68 -3.81
C ALA A 258 2.09 2.41 -5.11
N LEU A 259 3.20 2.00 -5.73
CA LEU A 259 3.60 2.46 -7.06
C LEU A 259 2.67 1.95 -8.17
N LEU A 260 2.14 0.72 -8.11
CA LEU A 260 1.18 0.21 -9.10
C LEU A 260 -0.15 0.96 -9.03
N VAL A 261 -0.63 1.22 -7.82
CA VAL A 261 -1.87 1.98 -7.59
C VAL A 261 -1.67 3.42 -8.05
N GLY A 262 -0.54 4.06 -7.69
CA GLY A 262 -0.18 5.39 -8.18
C GLY A 262 -0.04 5.45 -9.71
N LEU A 263 0.66 4.50 -10.32
CA LEU A 263 0.89 4.46 -11.77
C LEU A 263 -0.40 4.14 -12.54
N ALA A 264 -1.26 3.24 -12.04
CA ALA A 264 -2.57 2.96 -12.63
C ALA A 264 -3.51 4.17 -12.55
N ILE A 265 -3.48 4.90 -11.44
CA ILE A 265 -4.22 6.15 -11.28
C ILE A 265 -3.68 7.20 -12.24
N ASP A 266 -2.37 7.36 -12.39
CA ASP A 266 -1.79 8.35 -13.29
C ASP A 266 -1.94 8.00 -14.78
N THR A 267 -1.89 6.72 -15.15
CA THR A 267 -2.03 6.29 -16.56
C THR A 267 -3.46 6.17 -17.04
N VAL A 268 -4.39 5.80 -16.15
CA VAL A 268 -5.80 5.61 -16.50
C VAL A 268 -6.62 6.88 -16.20
N VAL A 269 -6.17 7.74 -15.28
CA VAL A 269 -7.03 8.79 -14.68
C VAL A 269 -6.46 10.22 -14.75
N SER A 270 -5.22 10.44 -15.22
CA SER A 270 -4.71 11.80 -15.49
C SER A 270 -5.14 12.27 -16.90
N GLU A 271 -6.20 13.09 -16.91
CA GLU A 271 -7.24 13.41 -17.92
C GLU A 271 -6.89 14.36 -19.11
N PRO A 272 -7.80 14.62 -20.13
CA PRO A 272 -9.27 14.53 -20.06
C PRO A 272 -10.00 13.82 -21.21
N LEU A 273 -11.13 13.17 -20.91
CA LEU A 273 -12.13 12.88 -21.96
C LEU A 273 -13.53 13.46 -21.75
N ASP A 274 -13.94 13.96 -20.60
CA ASP A 274 -15.32 14.49 -20.52
C ASP A 274 -15.47 15.99 -20.87
N GLY A 275 -14.42 16.81 -20.77
CA GLY A 275 -14.43 18.19 -21.28
C GLY A 275 -14.32 18.30 -22.82
N ILE A 276 -13.82 17.25 -23.48
CA ILE A 276 -13.64 17.20 -24.95
C ILE A 276 -14.78 16.41 -25.61
N LEU A 277 -15.33 15.39 -24.94
CA LEU A 277 -16.47 14.65 -25.49
C LEU A 277 -17.81 15.41 -25.36
N ARG A 278 -17.88 16.49 -24.57
CA ARG A 278 -19.08 17.34 -24.48
C ARG A 278 -18.78 18.85 -24.55
N GLY A 279 -18.17 19.28 -25.64
CA GLY A 279 -18.41 20.62 -26.20
C GLY A 279 -17.53 21.77 -25.67
N ARG A 280 -16.64 22.24 -26.56
CA ARG A 280 -15.83 23.48 -26.51
C ARG A 280 -14.67 23.48 -25.51
N ALA A 281 -13.59 22.79 -25.88
CA ALA A 281 -12.28 23.43 -25.72
C ALA A 281 -12.25 24.62 -26.70
N ASP A 282 -12.22 25.84 -26.18
CA ASP A 282 -11.94 27.01 -27.01
C ASP A 282 -10.50 26.93 -27.56
N ALA A 283 -10.22 27.65 -28.64
CA ALA A 283 -8.90 27.68 -29.27
C ALA A 283 -7.79 28.05 -28.26
N ASP A 284 -8.14 28.83 -27.23
CA ASP A 284 -7.25 29.25 -26.16
C ASP A 284 -6.86 28.10 -25.20
N GLY A 285 -7.74 27.12 -24.98
CA GLY A 285 -7.43 25.90 -24.22
C GLY A 285 -6.38 25.03 -24.91
N LEU A 286 -6.54 24.82 -26.22
CA LEU A 286 -5.57 24.05 -27.03
C LEU A 286 -4.23 24.77 -27.14
N LEU A 287 -4.22 26.08 -27.34
CA LEU A 287 -2.99 26.87 -27.40
C LEU A 287 -2.23 26.88 -26.07
N ARG A 288 -2.93 26.89 -24.93
CA ARG A 288 -2.32 26.76 -23.59
C ARG A 288 -1.68 25.39 -23.37
N LEU A 289 -2.32 24.31 -23.83
CA LEU A 289 -1.75 22.96 -23.76
C LEU A 289 -0.50 22.84 -24.64
N GLN A 290 -0.55 23.36 -25.86
CA GLN A 290 0.60 23.37 -26.78
C GLN A 290 1.80 24.13 -26.21
N ARG A 291 1.58 25.34 -25.67
CA ARG A 291 2.65 26.12 -25.01
C ARG A 291 3.25 25.40 -23.80
N ARG A 292 2.44 24.69 -23.01
CA ARG A 292 2.92 23.87 -21.88
C ARG A 292 3.76 22.69 -22.36
N LYS A 293 3.38 22.05 -23.46
CA LYS A 293 4.15 20.97 -24.09
C LYS A 293 5.52 21.48 -24.56
N GLU A 294 5.54 22.58 -25.30
CA GLU A 294 6.76 23.21 -25.82
C GLU A 294 7.70 23.65 -24.69
N ALA A 295 7.15 24.28 -23.64
CA ALA A 295 7.94 24.66 -22.46
C ALA A 295 8.56 23.45 -21.74
N ARG A 296 7.83 22.33 -21.66
CA ARG A 296 8.33 21.09 -21.07
C ARG A 296 9.45 20.46 -21.89
N GLU A 297 9.33 20.43 -23.22
CA GLU A 297 10.38 19.91 -24.09
C GLU A 297 11.62 20.81 -24.11
N ALA A 298 11.45 22.13 -24.08
CA ALA A 298 12.55 23.08 -23.94
C ALA A 298 13.30 22.89 -22.61
N LEU A 299 12.58 22.68 -21.50
CA LEU A 299 13.19 22.40 -20.20
C LEU A 299 13.96 21.07 -20.20
N LYS A 300 13.40 20.00 -20.80
CA LYS A 300 14.11 18.72 -20.95
C LYS A 300 15.40 18.86 -21.73
N ALA A 301 15.37 19.58 -22.84
CA ALA A 301 16.55 19.82 -23.67
C ALA A 301 17.64 20.56 -22.89
N ARG A 302 17.26 21.61 -22.15
CA ARG A 302 18.19 22.39 -21.32
C ARG A 302 18.78 21.58 -20.17
N VAL A 303 17.97 20.77 -19.48
CA VAL A 303 18.46 19.87 -18.42
C VAL A 303 19.45 18.85 -18.99
N LYS A 304 19.19 18.32 -20.19
CA LYS A 304 20.09 17.37 -20.86
C LYS A 304 21.43 18.01 -21.22
N GLU A 305 21.42 19.25 -21.71
CA GLU A 305 22.63 20.00 -22.05
C GLU A 305 23.46 20.33 -20.80
N GLU A 306 22.81 20.80 -19.73
CA GLU A 306 23.46 21.10 -18.45
C GLU A 306 24.04 19.84 -17.78
N LEU A 307 23.35 18.70 -17.88
CA LEU A 307 23.84 17.43 -17.36
C LEU A 307 25.07 16.93 -18.13
N ALA A 308 25.09 17.11 -19.46
CA ALA A 308 26.26 16.79 -20.28
C ALA A 308 27.45 17.69 -19.92
N ALA A 309 27.22 19.00 -19.75
CA ALA A 309 28.25 19.94 -19.31
C ALA A 309 28.80 19.61 -17.91
N LEU A 310 27.93 19.17 -16.99
CA LEU A 310 28.35 18.70 -15.67
C LEU A 310 29.20 17.44 -15.74
N GLN A 311 28.84 16.47 -16.57
CA GLN A 311 29.64 15.25 -16.76
C GLN A 311 31.04 15.57 -17.28
N GLU A 312 31.16 16.50 -18.23
CA GLU A 312 32.47 16.95 -18.73
C GLU A 312 33.29 17.63 -17.62
N ARG A 313 32.66 18.46 -16.77
CA ARG A 313 33.32 19.10 -15.61
C ARG A 313 33.76 18.08 -14.56
N GLN A 314 32.95 17.08 -14.27
CA GLN A 314 33.29 15.99 -13.35
C GLN A 314 34.49 15.20 -13.88
N LEU A 315 34.50 14.85 -15.16
CA LEU A 315 35.62 14.16 -15.81
C LEU A 315 36.91 15.01 -15.76
N ALA A 316 36.82 16.32 -16.00
CA ALA A 316 37.96 17.23 -15.88
C ALA A 316 38.44 17.40 -14.41
N ALA A 317 37.54 17.38 -13.44
CA ALA A 317 37.87 17.52 -12.02
C ALA A 317 38.44 16.25 -11.39
N LEU A 318 38.13 15.07 -11.93
CA LEU A 318 38.78 13.81 -11.53
C LEU A 318 40.29 13.80 -11.81
N ALA A 319 40.77 14.65 -12.72
CA ALA A 319 42.20 14.86 -12.95
C ALA A 319 42.87 15.79 -11.91
N GLN A 320 42.11 16.46 -11.04
CA GLN A 320 42.60 17.42 -10.04
C GLN A 320 41.81 17.29 -8.72
N PRO A 321 42.22 16.39 -7.81
CA PRO A 321 41.43 15.99 -6.64
C PRO A 321 41.04 17.16 -5.71
N ASP A 322 41.88 18.20 -5.63
CA ASP A 322 41.60 19.40 -4.81
C ASP A 322 40.42 20.23 -5.32
N LYS A 323 39.99 20.04 -6.57
CA LYS A 323 38.86 20.78 -7.18
C LYS A 323 37.51 20.05 -7.06
N LYS A 324 37.50 18.80 -6.61
CA LYS A 324 36.29 17.96 -6.53
C LYS A 324 35.20 18.56 -5.64
N LEU A 325 35.59 19.16 -4.50
CA LEU A 325 34.64 19.77 -3.57
C LEU A 325 33.95 21.01 -4.15
N ARG A 326 34.62 21.74 -5.05
CA ARG A 326 34.06 22.92 -5.71
C ARG A 326 33.02 22.52 -6.75
N VAL A 327 33.29 21.47 -7.53
CA VAL A 327 32.35 20.95 -8.54
C VAL A 327 31.06 20.43 -7.88
N LEU A 328 31.15 19.77 -6.72
CA LEU A 328 29.96 19.32 -5.97
C LEU A 328 29.08 20.48 -5.48
N HIS A 329 29.67 21.61 -5.07
CA HIS A 329 28.89 22.79 -4.68
C HIS A 329 28.23 23.47 -5.88
N GLU A 330 28.92 23.53 -7.02
CA GLU A 330 28.37 24.07 -8.27
C GLU A 330 27.21 23.20 -8.79
N GLU A 331 27.30 21.88 -8.61
CA GLU A 331 26.22 20.92 -8.91
C GLU A 331 24.98 21.14 -8.04
N ALA A 332 25.16 21.24 -6.72
CA ALA A 332 24.06 21.48 -5.80
C ALA A 332 23.32 22.81 -6.12
N ALA A 333 24.09 23.87 -6.45
CA ALA A 333 23.53 25.16 -6.82
C ALA A 333 22.76 25.12 -8.15
N LEU A 334 23.25 24.34 -9.14
CA LEU A 334 22.57 24.17 -10.42
C LEU A 334 21.26 23.38 -10.28
N VAL A 335 21.25 22.31 -9.48
CA VAL A 335 20.04 21.55 -9.16
C VAL A 335 19.01 22.46 -8.47
N GLU A 336 19.42 23.27 -7.49
CA GLU A 336 18.51 24.19 -6.81
C GLU A 336 17.94 25.26 -7.77
N LYS A 337 18.76 25.77 -8.68
CA LYS A 337 18.33 26.72 -9.72
C LYS A 337 17.30 26.10 -10.67
N LEU A 338 17.55 24.88 -11.15
CA LEU A 338 16.63 24.16 -12.04
C LEU A 338 15.30 23.83 -11.35
N LEU A 339 15.34 23.49 -10.06
CA LEU A 339 14.12 23.29 -9.26
C LEU A 339 13.31 24.58 -9.11
N LYS A 340 13.95 25.72 -8.87
CA LYS A 340 13.28 27.05 -8.86
C LYS A 340 12.64 27.37 -10.21
N GLU A 341 13.40 27.23 -11.30
CA GLU A 341 12.92 27.55 -12.65
C GLU A 341 11.79 26.64 -13.14
N SER A 342 11.69 25.42 -12.61
CA SER A 342 10.58 24.50 -12.91
C SER A 342 9.25 24.87 -12.23
N GLY A 343 9.23 25.87 -11.36
CA GLY A 343 8.06 26.24 -10.54
C GLY A 343 7.75 25.24 -9.41
N LEU A 344 8.59 24.22 -9.22
CA LEU A 344 8.41 23.22 -8.15
C LEU A 344 8.71 23.77 -6.74
N LYS A 345 9.38 24.93 -6.62
CA LYS A 345 9.75 25.52 -5.32
C LYS A 345 8.69 26.47 -4.73
N GLU A 346 7.84 27.09 -5.55
CA GLU A 346 6.82 28.06 -5.09
C GLU A 346 5.60 27.39 -4.42
N THR A 347 5.51 26.05 -4.44
CA THR A 347 4.46 25.27 -3.76
C THR A 347 4.95 24.64 -2.44
N MET A 348 6.11 25.08 -1.93
CA MET A 348 6.71 24.59 -0.67
C MET A 348 6.62 25.59 0.50
N ASP A 349 6.25 26.85 0.26
CA ASP A 349 6.11 27.89 1.30
C ASP A 349 4.65 28.14 1.74
N ASP A 350 3.67 27.45 1.13
CA ASP A 350 2.26 27.32 1.56
C ASP A 350 1.98 25.87 1.96
#